data_AF-A0A0B7AEX8-F1
#
_entry.id   AF-A0A0B7AEX8-F1
#
_cell.length_a   1.000
_cell.length_b   1.000
_cell.length_c   1.000
_cell.angle_alpha   90.00
_cell.angle_beta   90.00
_cell.angle_gamma   90.00
#
_symmetry.space_group_name_H-M   'P 1'
#
loop_
_entity.id
_entity.type
_entity.pdbx_description
1 polymer ?
#
loop_
_entity_poly.entity_id
_entity_poly.type
_entity_poly.pdbx_seq_one_letter_code
_entity_poly.pdbx_strand_id
1 'polypeptide(L)'
;CEFTVQKVSVRHTDSVRRTLCLTETCLVERDPATYNICTCKPLCDVFAINRDAENPQKFSMEYVKGTIRTYLSTDRDSLIASVLDGVRASGNRDVCVKMHKTPRGYRLGPFTVPVDEEVESTHLKSLQSLPAGMTFDDAVFRFNANVSYSGLLHAVTSEGLFAQNKEKLINLALQSLIEREGDQERVSNECLEAQFHALRRLVASRAGYQGFTEILKMR
;
A
#
# COMPACT_ATOMS: atom_id res chain seq x y z
N CYS A 1 -13.91 12.45 15.13
CA CYS A 1 -14.03 13.18 13.85
C CYS A 1 -15.17 12.56 13.04
N GLU A 2 -15.99 13.35 12.35
CA GLU A 2 -17.14 12.86 11.56
C GLU A 2 -17.13 13.46 10.15
N PHE A 3 -17.46 12.64 9.15
CA PHE A 3 -17.53 13.05 7.75
C PHE A 3 -18.85 12.61 7.12
N THR A 4 -19.45 13.48 6.30
CA THR A 4 -20.58 13.07 5.46
C THR A 4 -20.05 12.41 4.19
N VAL A 5 -20.60 11.23 3.86
CA VAL A 5 -20.22 10.48 2.65
C VAL A 5 -21.43 9.91 1.92
N GLN A 6 -21.24 9.61 0.64
CA GLN A 6 -22.14 8.78 -0.15
C GLN A 6 -21.51 7.40 -0.36
N LYS A 7 -22.09 6.37 0.22
CA LYS A 7 -21.58 5.00 0.09
C LYS A 7 -22.05 4.39 -1.23
N VAL A 8 -21.10 3.95 -2.04
CA VAL A 8 -21.37 3.19 -3.27
C VAL A 8 -21.39 1.71 -2.92
N SER A 9 -22.48 1.01 -3.23
CA SER A 9 -22.63 -0.41 -2.91
C SER A 9 -23.39 -1.13 -4.01
N VAL A 10 -22.95 -2.33 -4.37
CA VAL A 10 -23.66 -3.20 -5.32
C VAL A 10 -25.06 -3.63 -4.86
N ARG A 11 -25.40 -3.40 -3.59
CA ARG A 11 -26.70 -3.75 -3.01
C ARG A 11 -27.79 -2.71 -3.24
N HIS A 12 -27.41 -1.52 -3.73
CA HIS A 12 -28.31 -0.41 -3.96
C HIS A 12 -27.99 0.20 -5.32
N THR A 13 -29.02 0.57 -6.09
CA THR A 13 -28.83 1.25 -7.38
C THR A 13 -28.18 2.62 -7.18
N ASP A 14 -28.64 3.36 -6.18
CA ASP A 14 -28.14 4.68 -5.84
C ASP A 14 -27.14 4.63 -4.68
N SER A 15 -26.26 5.63 -4.63
CA SER A 15 -25.37 5.82 -3.49
C SER A 15 -26.17 6.19 -2.23
N VAL A 16 -25.76 5.65 -1.09
CA VAL A 16 -26.49 5.84 0.17
C VAL A 16 -25.73 6.78 1.09
N ARG A 17 -26.39 7.87 1.53
CA ARG A 17 -25.80 8.84 2.48
C ARG A 17 -25.49 8.17 3.82
N ARG A 18 -24.28 8.38 4.34
CA ARG A 18 -23.81 7.89 5.65
C ARG A 18 -23.00 8.96 6.36
N THR A 19 -22.95 8.88 7.68
CA THR A 19 -21.96 9.59 8.50
C THR A 19 -20.83 8.62 8.84
N LEU A 20 -19.61 8.97 8.48
CA LEU A 20 -18.40 8.20 8.75
C LEU A 20 -17.71 8.79 9.98
N CYS A 21 -17.69 8.06 11.09
CA CYS A 21 -17.11 8.49 12.35
C CYS A 21 -15.83 7.69 12.64
N LEU A 22 -14.76 8.38 13.02
CA LEU A 22 -13.55 7.75 13.55
C LEU A 22 -13.60 7.72 15.07
N THR A 23 -13.39 6.54 15.64
CA THR A 23 -13.07 6.35 17.05
C THR A 23 -11.57 6.01 17.19
N GLU A 24 -11.10 5.76 18.41
CA GLU A 24 -9.70 5.37 18.65
C GLU A 24 -9.32 4.04 17.98
N THR A 25 -10.27 3.12 17.83
CA THR A 25 -9.99 1.74 17.36
C THR A 25 -10.80 1.34 16.13
N CYS A 26 -11.84 2.10 15.76
CA CYS A 26 -12.80 1.69 14.76
C CYS A 26 -13.21 2.84 13.82
N LEU A 27 -13.58 2.44 12.62
CA LEU A 27 -14.31 3.24 11.67
C LEU A 27 -15.78 2.84 11.68
N VAL A 28 -16.65 3.79 11.97
CA VAL A 28 -18.08 3.55 12.18
C VAL A 28 -18.89 4.26 11.10
N GLU A 29 -19.73 3.50 10.39
CA GLU A 29 -20.76 4.07 9.53
C GLU A 29 -22.05 4.21 10.33
N ARG A 30 -22.64 5.41 10.33
CA ARG A 30 -23.94 5.70 10.93
C ARG A 30 -24.96 6.12 9.88
N ASP A 31 -26.21 5.80 10.17
CA ASP A 31 -27.34 6.38 9.45
C ASP A 31 -27.51 7.85 9.88
N PRO A 32 -27.57 8.82 8.96
CA PRO A 32 -27.58 10.23 9.31
C PRO A 32 -28.90 10.69 9.95
N ALA A 33 -30.02 9.98 9.75
CA ALA A 33 -31.31 10.38 10.29
C ALA A 33 -31.54 9.82 11.71
N THR A 34 -31.17 8.56 11.92
CA THR A 34 -31.40 7.84 13.19
C THR A 34 -30.17 7.76 14.08
N TYR A 35 -28.99 8.10 13.55
CA TYR A 35 -27.67 7.93 14.19
C TYR A 35 -27.31 6.47 14.55
N ASN A 36 -28.11 5.51 14.09
CA ASN A 36 -27.88 4.09 14.30
C ASN A 36 -26.60 3.61 13.60
N ILE A 37 -25.87 2.70 14.26
CA ILE A 37 -24.66 2.10 13.69
C ILE A 37 -25.07 1.16 12.55
N CYS A 38 -24.68 1.51 11.33
CA CYS A 38 -24.86 0.65 10.17
C CYS A 38 -23.77 -0.42 10.12
N THR A 39 -22.50 -0.01 10.29
CA THR A 39 -21.37 -0.94 10.34
C THR A 39 -20.24 -0.37 11.20
N CYS A 40 -19.50 -1.25 11.87
CA CYS A 40 -18.29 -0.92 12.61
C CYS A 40 -17.14 -1.80 12.12
N LYS A 41 -15.99 -1.21 11.80
CA LYS A 41 -14.79 -1.92 11.33
C LYS A 41 -13.57 -1.50 12.14
N PRO A 42 -12.75 -2.44 12.66
CA PRO A 42 -11.50 -2.10 13.29
C PRO A 42 -10.59 -1.31 12.34
N LEU A 43 -9.92 -0.28 12.84
CA LEU A 43 -8.95 0.50 12.08
C LEU A 43 -7.73 -0.35 11.69
N CYS A 44 -7.30 -1.26 12.57
CA CYS A 44 -6.21 -2.19 12.29
C CYS A 44 -6.51 -3.14 11.11
N ASP A 45 -7.77 -3.38 10.76
CA ASP A 45 -8.17 -4.22 9.61
C ASP A 45 -8.01 -3.47 8.26
N VAL A 46 -7.76 -2.15 8.25
CA VAL A 46 -7.57 -1.37 7.02
C VAL A 46 -6.21 -1.73 6.39
N PHE A 47 -6.24 -2.31 5.20
CA PHE A 47 -5.03 -2.71 4.46
C PHE A 47 -4.47 -1.55 3.64
N ALA A 48 -5.31 -0.89 2.86
CA ALA A 48 -4.93 0.25 2.03
C ALA A 48 -6.12 1.17 1.75
N ILE A 49 -5.83 2.42 1.42
CA ILE A 49 -6.82 3.41 1.01
C ILE A 49 -6.54 3.77 -0.45
N ASN A 50 -7.51 3.55 -1.33
CA ASN A 50 -7.39 3.91 -2.74
C ASN A 50 -8.07 5.26 -2.97
N ARG A 51 -7.28 6.29 -3.27
CA ARG A 51 -7.73 7.61 -3.71
C ARG A 51 -7.90 7.57 -5.22
N ASP A 52 -9.14 7.63 -5.69
CA ASP A 52 -9.44 7.53 -7.13
C ASP A 52 -8.80 8.71 -7.90
N ALA A 53 -8.05 8.41 -8.96
CA ALA A 53 -7.33 9.42 -9.73
C ALA A 53 -8.25 10.25 -10.65
N GLU A 54 -9.36 9.67 -11.08
CA GLU A 54 -10.27 10.28 -12.06
C GLU A 54 -11.40 11.03 -11.36
N ASN A 55 -11.98 10.46 -10.31
CA ASN A 55 -13.08 11.05 -9.58
C ASN A 55 -12.58 11.71 -8.28
N PRO A 56 -12.60 13.05 -8.18
CA PRO A 56 -12.02 13.79 -7.06
C PRO A 56 -12.75 13.58 -5.72
N GLN A 57 -13.96 13.00 -5.74
CA GLN A 57 -14.72 12.69 -4.53
C GLN A 57 -14.58 11.23 -4.10
N LYS A 58 -14.14 10.35 -5.01
CA LYS A 58 -14.17 8.91 -4.81
C LYS A 58 -12.92 8.39 -4.12
N PHE A 59 -13.14 7.50 -3.17
CA PHE A 59 -12.09 6.68 -2.57
C PHE A 59 -12.64 5.32 -2.15
N SER A 60 -11.75 4.35 -1.94
CA SER A 60 -12.09 3.02 -1.44
C SER A 60 -11.18 2.60 -0.30
N MET A 61 -11.73 1.96 0.72
CA MET A 61 -10.96 1.28 1.75
C MET A 61 -10.92 -0.20 1.46
N GLU A 62 -9.71 -0.75 1.38
CA GLU A 62 -9.46 -2.19 1.36
C GLU A 62 -9.20 -2.68 2.77
N TYR A 63 -9.83 -3.79 3.12
CA TYR A 63 -9.61 -4.45 4.40
C TYR A 63 -8.82 -5.75 4.19
N VAL A 64 -8.02 -6.15 5.18
CA VAL A 64 -7.17 -7.36 5.12
C VAL A 64 -7.96 -8.63 4.79
N LYS A 65 -9.24 -8.68 5.18
CA LYS A 65 -10.18 -9.78 4.88
C LYS A 65 -10.79 -9.73 3.46
N GLY A 66 -10.34 -8.80 2.62
CA GLY A 66 -10.76 -8.67 1.21
C GLY A 66 -12.03 -7.87 0.97
N THR A 67 -12.72 -7.41 2.01
CA THR A 67 -13.83 -6.45 1.83
C THR A 67 -13.28 -5.15 1.26
N ILE A 68 -13.99 -4.58 0.29
CA ILE A 68 -13.71 -3.23 -0.23
C ILE A 68 -14.96 -2.38 -0.02
N ARG A 69 -14.77 -1.17 0.49
CA ARG A 69 -15.88 -0.20 0.65
C ARG A 69 -15.53 1.09 -0.07
N THR A 70 -16.43 1.53 -0.93
CA THR A 70 -16.24 2.70 -1.78
C THR A 70 -17.19 3.81 -1.36
N TYR A 71 -16.67 5.04 -1.33
CA TYR A 71 -17.41 6.22 -0.91
C TYR A 71 -17.10 7.40 -1.83
N LEU A 72 -18.03 8.35 -1.87
CA LEU A 72 -17.83 9.69 -2.41
C LEU A 72 -17.90 10.70 -1.26
N SER A 73 -17.01 11.68 -1.24
CA SER A 73 -17.02 12.78 -0.27
C SER A 73 -16.47 14.05 -0.89
N THR A 74 -17.06 15.20 -0.58
CA THR A 74 -16.52 16.53 -0.92
C THR A 74 -15.21 16.81 -0.19
N ASP A 75 -15.04 16.23 1.00
CA ASP A 75 -13.87 16.40 1.86
C ASP A 75 -12.92 15.19 1.78
N ARG A 76 -12.86 14.54 0.60
CA ARG A 76 -12.16 13.27 0.39
C ARG A 76 -10.77 13.24 0.99
N ASP A 77 -9.93 14.22 0.67
CA ASP A 77 -8.52 14.18 1.03
C ASP A 77 -8.33 14.41 2.54
N SER A 78 -9.12 15.30 3.16
CA SER A 78 -9.17 15.50 4.62
C SER A 78 -9.66 14.25 5.36
N LEU A 79 -10.65 13.55 4.79
CA LEU A 79 -11.16 12.29 5.31
C LEU A 79 -10.09 11.20 5.23
N ILE A 80 -9.44 11.03 4.07
CA ILE A 80 -8.36 10.05 3.88
C ILE A 80 -7.23 10.32 4.87
N ALA A 81 -6.79 11.58 5.04
CA ALA A 81 -5.76 11.93 6.00
C ALA A 81 -6.17 11.53 7.43
N SER A 82 -7.39 11.87 7.85
CA SER A 82 -7.90 11.51 9.18
C SER A 82 -7.95 10.00 9.41
N VAL A 83 -8.39 9.23 8.41
CA VAL A 83 -8.43 7.75 8.48
C VAL A 83 -7.02 7.18 8.52
N LEU A 84 -6.12 7.69 7.67
CA LEU A 84 -4.73 7.24 7.64
C LEU A 84 -4.05 7.44 9.01
N ASP A 85 -4.26 8.61 9.63
CA ASP A 85 -3.71 8.91 10.95
C ASP A 85 -4.34 8.03 12.03
N GLY A 86 -5.66 7.83 11.99
CA GLY A 86 -6.35 6.92 12.92
C GLY A 86 -5.86 5.48 12.84
N VAL A 87 -5.66 4.95 11.62
CA VAL A 87 -5.16 3.58 11.40
C VAL A 87 -3.72 3.43 11.90
N ARG A 88 -2.87 4.44 11.67
CA ARG A 88 -1.49 4.44 12.17
C ARG A 88 -1.44 4.54 13.69
N ALA A 89 -2.30 5.38 14.28
CA ALA A 89 -2.43 5.52 15.73
C ALA A 89 -2.94 4.22 16.38
N SER A 90 -3.77 3.43 15.69
CA SER A 90 -4.22 2.11 16.16
C SER A 90 -3.16 1.00 16.03
N GLY A 91 -1.92 1.33 15.67
CA GLY A 91 -0.79 0.39 15.57
C GLY A 91 -0.54 -0.20 14.19
N ASN A 92 -1.40 0.05 13.20
CA ASN A 92 -1.17 -0.40 11.83
C ASN A 92 -0.39 0.66 11.05
N ARG A 93 0.94 0.51 11.03
CA ARG A 93 1.85 1.42 10.31
C ARG A 93 2.00 1.09 8.82
N ASP A 94 1.48 -0.06 8.40
CA ASP A 94 1.57 -0.55 7.02
C ASP A 94 0.52 0.04 6.08
N VAL A 95 -0.48 0.74 6.61
CA VAL A 95 -1.48 1.42 5.78
C VAL A 95 -0.82 2.47 4.87
N CYS A 96 -1.22 2.44 3.59
CA CYS A 96 -0.79 3.39 2.58
C CYS A 96 -1.97 3.88 1.74
N VAL A 97 -1.77 5.04 1.12
CA VAL A 97 -2.68 5.60 0.12
C VAL A 97 -2.14 5.28 -1.27
N LYS A 98 -3.03 4.85 -2.17
CA LYS A 98 -2.72 4.44 -3.55
C LYS A 98 -3.76 4.97 -4.53
N MET A 99 -3.48 4.98 -5.83
CA MET A 99 -4.43 5.32 -6.89
C MET A 99 -5.30 4.11 -7.26
N HIS A 100 -4.70 2.93 -7.25
CA HIS A 100 -5.34 1.69 -7.73
C HIS A 100 -5.44 0.61 -6.66
N LYS A 101 -6.45 -0.25 -6.84
CA LYS A 101 -6.71 -1.37 -5.93
C LYS A 101 -5.53 -2.34 -5.91
N THR A 102 -5.30 -2.99 -4.78
CA THR A 102 -4.27 -4.03 -4.67
C THR A 102 -4.57 -5.20 -5.62
N PRO A 103 -3.65 -5.57 -6.52
CA PRO A 103 -3.80 -6.77 -7.34
C PRO A 103 -3.63 -8.02 -6.46
N ARG A 104 -4.74 -8.48 -5.87
CA ARG A 104 -4.73 -9.59 -4.90
C ARG A 104 -4.15 -10.88 -5.47
N GLY A 105 -4.24 -11.10 -6.78
CA GLY A 105 -3.67 -12.26 -7.46
C GLY A 105 -2.14 -12.34 -7.44
N TYR A 106 -1.45 -11.25 -7.08
CA TYR A 106 0.02 -11.24 -6.95
C TYR A 106 0.51 -11.54 -5.54
N ARG A 107 -0.36 -11.57 -4.54
CA ARG A 107 0.00 -11.88 -3.16
C ARG A 107 0.17 -13.40 -2.97
N LEU A 108 1.29 -13.81 -2.40
CA LEU A 108 1.61 -15.19 -2.04
C LEU A 108 1.29 -15.47 -0.56
N GLY A 109 0.01 -15.33 -0.19
CA GLY A 109 -0.50 -15.61 1.15
C GLY A 109 -1.63 -14.67 1.60
N PRO A 110 -2.19 -14.84 2.81
CA PRO A 110 -3.15 -13.89 3.37
C PRO A 110 -2.51 -12.51 3.61
N PHE A 111 -3.30 -11.43 3.56
CA PHE A 111 -2.83 -10.10 3.95
C PHE A 111 -2.61 -9.93 5.46
N THR A 112 -3.14 -10.85 6.26
CA THR A 112 -2.99 -10.85 7.73
C THR A 112 -1.67 -11.47 8.19
N VAL A 113 -0.92 -12.12 7.29
CA VAL A 113 0.30 -12.84 7.62
C VAL A 113 1.42 -12.33 6.70
N PRO A 114 2.60 -11.97 7.26
CA PRO A 114 3.80 -11.73 6.48
C PRO A 114 4.11 -12.87 5.52
N VAL A 115 4.76 -12.55 4.40
CA VAL A 115 5.31 -13.60 3.53
C VAL A 115 6.62 -14.14 4.13
N ASP A 116 6.97 -15.35 3.73
CA ASP A 116 8.22 -15.98 4.15
C ASP A 116 9.44 -15.31 3.50
N GLU A 117 10.61 -15.51 4.11
CA GLU A 117 11.89 -14.94 3.65
C GLU A 117 12.22 -15.29 2.19
N GLU A 118 11.91 -16.52 1.76
CA GLU A 118 12.16 -16.97 0.40
C GLU A 118 11.33 -16.20 -0.63
N VAL A 119 10.08 -15.87 -0.29
CA VAL A 119 9.19 -15.07 -1.14
C VAL A 119 9.73 -13.65 -1.29
N GLU A 120 10.10 -13.02 -0.17
CA GLU A 120 10.70 -11.68 -0.15
C GLU A 120 11.98 -11.64 -1.00
N SER A 121 12.87 -12.62 -0.80
CA SER A 121 14.14 -12.76 -1.54
C SER A 121 13.93 -12.99 -3.04
N THR A 122 12.90 -13.76 -3.42
CA THR A 122 12.56 -14.05 -4.81
C THR A 122 12.10 -12.79 -5.53
N HIS A 123 11.27 -11.95 -4.88
CA HIS A 123 10.82 -10.71 -5.47
C HIS A 123 11.92 -9.65 -5.56
N LEU A 124 12.84 -9.57 -4.59
CA LEU A 124 14.04 -8.73 -4.70
C LEU A 124 14.90 -9.12 -5.91
N LYS A 125 15.16 -10.43 -6.09
CA LYS A 125 15.91 -10.93 -7.26
C LYS A 125 15.18 -10.64 -8.57
N SER A 126 13.86 -10.72 -8.58
CA SER A 126 13.04 -10.48 -9.78
C SER A 126 13.10 -9.02 -10.25
N LEU A 127 13.33 -8.06 -9.34
CA LEU A 127 13.53 -6.65 -9.71
C LEU A 127 14.86 -6.44 -10.45
N GLN A 128 15.90 -7.19 -10.09
CA GLN A 128 17.21 -7.12 -10.74
C GLN A 128 17.26 -7.94 -12.03
N SER A 129 16.81 -9.20 -11.97
CA SER A 129 16.85 -10.16 -13.07
C SER A 129 15.46 -10.67 -13.34
N LEU A 130 14.82 -10.11 -14.37
CA LEU A 130 13.44 -10.43 -14.72
C LEU A 130 13.30 -11.91 -15.12
N PRO A 131 12.34 -12.65 -14.54
CA PRO A 131 11.97 -13.97 -15.03
C PRO A 131 11.50 -13.93 -16.49
N ALA A 132 11.68 -15.04 -17.21
CA ALA A 132 11.27 -15.13 -18.61
C ALA A 132 9.77 -14.82 -18.78
N GLY A 133 9.46 -13.90 -19.69
CA GLY A 133 8.08 -13.47 -19.98
C GLY A 133 7.46 -12.51 -18.96
N MET A 134 8.22 -12.05 -17.95
CA MET A 134 7.75 -11.06 -16.97
C MET A 134 8.22 -9.66 -17.35
N THR A 135 7.30 -8.69 -17.33
CA THR A 135 7.66 -7.27 -17.46
C THR A 135 8.23 -6.73 -16.15
N PHE A 136 8.94 -5.59 -16.21
CA PHE A 136 9.41 -4.96 -14.98
C PHE A 136 8.26 -4.47 -14.12
N ASP A 137 7.21 -3.91 -14.72
CA ASP A 137 6.03 -3.47 -14.00
C ASP A 137 5.38 -4.64 -13.24
N ASP A 138 5.27 -5.82 -13.86
CA ASP A 138 4.81 -7.03 -13.17
C ASP A 138 5.69 -7.40 -11.96
N ALA A 139 7.02 -7.31 -12.11
CA ALA A 139 7.94 -7.55 -11.02
C ALA A 139 7.73 -6.55 -9.86
N VAL A 140 7.53 -5.27 -10.17
CA VAL A 140 7.22 -4.21 -9.20
C VAL A 140 5.88 -4.45 -8.50
N PHE A 141 4.81 -4.77 -9.24
CA PHE A 141 3.50 -5.07 -8.65
C PHE A 141 3.56 -6.30 -7.73
N ARG A 142 4.28 -7.36 -8.14
CA ARG A 142 4.48 -8.56 -7.33
C ARG A 142 5.31 -8.27 -6.08
N PHE A 143 6.36 -7.47 -6.20
CA PHE A 143 7.13 -7.01 -5.04
C PHE A 143 6.25 -6.25 -4.03
N ASN A 144 5.51 -5.24 -4.50
CA ASN A 144 4.62 -4.43 -3.66
C ASN A 144 3.48 -5.22 -3.02
N ALA A 145 2.99 -6.28 -3.69
CA ALA A 145 1.96 -7.16 -3.14
C ALA A 145 2.50 -8.02 -1.99
N ASN A 146 3.79 -8.37 -2.00
CA ASN A 146 4.36 -9.32 -1.04
C ASN A 146 5.15 -8.66 0.10
N VAL A 147 5.69 -7.46 -0.13
CA VAL A 147 6.44 -6.71 0.89
C VAL A 147 5.55 -5.69 1.60
N SER A 148 5.58 -5.69 2.94
CA SER A 148 4.84 -4.73 3.77
C SER A 148 5.28 -3.29 3.51
N TYR A 149 4.38 -2.32 3.70
CA TYR A 149 4.72 -0.91 3.45
C TYR A 149 5.80 -0.38 4.41
N SER A 150 5.89 -0.94 5.61
CA SER A 150 6.97 -0.69 6.58
C SER A 150 8.31 -1.30 6.18
N GLY A 151 8.38 -2.04 5.07
CA GLY A 151 9.61 -2.56 4.48
C GLY A 151 9.76 -4.06 4.53
N LEU A 152 10.99 -4.48 4.25
CA LEU A 152 11.45 -5.87 4.25
C LEU A 152 11.57 -6.38 5.69
N LEU A 153 10.85 -7.45 6.01
CA LEU A 153 10.83 -8.02 7.35
C LEU A 153 12.05 -8.89 7.62
N HIS A 154 12.57 -9.52 6.57
CA HIS A 154 13.67 -10.48 6.64
C HIS A 154 15.01 -9.89 6.19
N ALA A 155 15.09 -8.56 6.02
CA ALA A 155 16.33 -7.86 5.67
C ALA A 155 17.38 -7.87 6.78
N VAL A 156 16.95 -8.01 8.05
CA VAL A 156 17.85 -8.08 9.22
C VAL A 156 18.01 -9.53 9.64
N THR A 157 18.78 -10.31 8.89
CA THR A 157 19.34 -11.55 9.45
C THR A 157 20.56 -11.18 10.28
N SER A 158 20.42 -11.37 11.59
CA SER A 158 21.46 -11.55 12.62
C SER A 158 22.89 -11.67 12.09
N GLU A 159 23.79 -10.90 12.69
CA GLU A 159 25.26 -10.99 12.57
C GLU A 159 25.74 -12.39 12.16
N GLY A 160 26.06 -12.56 10.87
CA GLY A 160 26.40 -13.86 10.33
C GLY A 160 26.70 -13.80 8.83
N LEU A 161 27.46 -14.78 8.35
CA LEU A 161 28.04 -14.86 6.99
C LEU A 161 27.00 -14.71 5.85
N PHE A 162 25.71 -14.95 6.12
CA PHE A 162 24.61 -14.85 5.14
C PHE A 162 23.97 -13.45 5.03
N ALA A 163 24.22 -12.53 5.97
CA ALA A 163 23.63 -11.18 5.97
C ALA A 163 24.10 -10.33 4.79
N GLN A 164 25.37 -10.48 4.37
CA GLN A 164 25.95 -9.72 3.24
C GLN A 164 25.24 -9.97 1.91
N ASN A 165 24.62 -11.15 1.72
CA ASN A 165 23.92 -11.44 0.48
C ASN A 165 22.62 -10.63 0.33
N LYS A 166 21.94 -10.29 1.43
CA LYS A 166 20.65 -9.57 1.36
C LYS A 166 20.81 -8.08 1.15
N GLU A 167 21.76 -7.44 1.82
CA GLU A 167 22.07 -6.02 1.57
C GLU A 167 22.41 -5.79 0.09
N LYS A 168 23.20 -6.70 -0.49
CA LYS A 168 23.49 -6.70 -1.92
C LYS A 168 22.23 -6.80 -2.78
N LEU A 169 21.30 -7.72 -2.46
CA LEU A 169 20.03 -7.83 -3.18
C LEU A 169 19.17 -6.57 -3.08
N ILE A 170 19.12 -5.94 -1.91
CA ILE A 170 18.38 -4.69 -1.67
C ILE A 170 18.97 -3.56 -2.51
N ASN A 171 20.29 -3.40 -2.49
CA ASN A 171 20.99 -2.37 -3.25
C ASN A 171 20.83 -2.56 -4.77
N LEU A 172 20.88 -3.81 -5.24
CA LEU A 172 20.66 -4.12 -6.66
C LEU A 172 19.22 -3.84 -7.08
N ALA A 173 18.22 -4.23 -6.27
CA ALA A 173 16.82 -3.91 -6.54
C ALA A 173 16.56 -2.39 -6.55
N LEU A 174 17.19 -1.66 -5.62
CA LEU A 174 17.12 -0.20 -5.55
C LEU A 174 17.73 0.45 -6.80
N GLN A 175 18.90 0.00 -7.22
CA GLN A 175 19.55 0.46 -8.44
C GLN A 175 18.69 0.20 -9.67
N SER A 176 18.07 -0.99 -9.79
CA SER A 176 17.18 -1.33 -10.91
C SER A 176 15.95 -0.42 -10.99
N LEU A 177 15.40 0.03 -9.86
CA LEU A 177 14.30 1.01 -9.86
C LEU A 177 14.76 2.40 -10.29
N ILE A 178 15.97 2.81 -9.93
CA ILE A 178 16.49 4.15 -10.22
C ILE A 178 17.02 4.26 -11.64
N GLU A 179 17.60 3.20 -12.21
CA GLU A 179 18.00 3.18 -13.62
C GLU A 179 16.80 3.33 -14.56
N ARG A 180 15.61 2.94 -14.11
CA ARG A 180 14.34 3.07 -14.86
C ARG A 180 13.71 4.46 -14.76
N GLU A 181 14.30 5.38 -13.99
CA GLU A 181 13.82 6.77 -13.86
C GLU A 181 13.77 7.51 -15.21
N GLY A 182 14.60 7.10 -16.19
CA GLY A 182 14.62 7.68 -17.53
C GLY A 182 13.39 7.38 -18.42
N ASP A 183 12.52 6.45 -18.02
CA ASP A 183 11.35 6.03 -18.81
C ASP A 183 10.05 6.76 -18.41
N GLN A 184 10.10 7.74 -17.49
CA GLN A 184 8.92 8.37 -16.88
C GLN A 184 7.90 8.96 -17.86
N GLU A 185 8.31 9.42 -19.05
CA GLU A 185 7.37 9.93 -20.07
C GLU A 185 6.52 8.83 -20.74
N ARG A 186 6.91 7.56 -20.61
CA ARG A 186 6.24 6.41 -21.23
C ARG A 186 5.54 5.50 -20.24
N VAL A 187 5.80 5.68 -18.95
CA VAL A 187 5.25 4.85 -17.87
C VAL A 187 3.88 5.40 -17.47
N SER A 188 2.89 4.51 -17.31
CA SER A 188 1.56 4.93 -16.83
C SER A 188 1.64 5.45 -15.39
N ASN A 189 0.70 6.30 -14.99
CA ASN A 189 0.63 6.79 -13.60
C ASN A 189 0.53 5.64 -12.58
N GLU A 190 -0.12 4.54 -12.95
CA GLU A 190 -0.22 3.34 -12.11
C GLU A 190 1.14 2.66 -11.91
N CYS A 191 1.89 2.43 -12.99
CA CYS A 191 3.21 1.84 -12.92
C CYS A 191 4.21 2.76 -12.20
N LEU A 192 4.11 4.08 -12.40
CA LEU A 192 4.95 5.07 -11.73
C LEU A 192 4.68 5.09 -10.21
N GLU A 193 3.42 5.10 -9.80
CA GLU A 193 3.04 4.95 -8.39
C GLU A 193 3.60 3.65 -7.80
N ALA A 194 3.50 2.54 -8.53
CA ALA A 194 4.02 1.25 -8.08
C ALA A 194 5.53 1.31 -7.84
N GLN A 195 6.30 1.99 -8.69
CA GLN A 195 7.75 2.18 -8.49
C GLN A 195 8.05 2.98 -7.21
N PHE A 196 7.33 4.08 -6.95
CA PHE A 196 7.48 4.84 -5.69
C PHE A 196 7.12 4.01 -4.46
N HIS A 197 6.08 3.18 -4.56
CA HIS A 197 5.71 2.24 -3.52
C HIS A 197 6.79 1.18 -3.27
N ALA A 198 7.50 0.72 -4.30
CA ALA A 198 8.60 -0.23 -4.16
C ALA A 198 9.82 0.45 -3.52
N LEU A 199 10.19 1.65 -3.99
CA LEU A 199 11.25 2.47 -3.41
C LEU A 199 11.01 2.71 -1.91
N ARG A 200 9.80 3.14 -1.53
CA ARG A 200 9.43 3.38 -0.12
C ARG A 200 9.64 2.14 0.76
N ARG A 201 9.39 0.95 0.24
CA ARG A 201 9.57 -0.33 0.96
C ARG A 201 11.03 -0.71 1.09
N LEU A 202 11.83 -0.53 0.04
CA LEU A 202 13.27 -0.78 0.09
C LEU A 202 13.97 0.16 1.08
N VAL A 203 13.68 1.46 0.98
CA VAL A 203 14.27 2.53 1.80
C VAL A 203 13.79 2.47 3.26
N ALA A 204 12.74 1.72 3.57
CA ALA A 204 12.33 1.46 4.95
C ALA A 204 13.32 0.56 5.72
N SER A 205 14.17 -0.18 5.01
CA SER A 205 15.24 -0.98 5.60
C SER A 205 16.52 -0.14 5.79
N ARG A 206 17.35 -0.50 6.78
CA ARG A 206 18.64 0.18 7.01
C ARG A 206 19.54 0.15 5.77
N ALA A 207 19.66 -1.03 5.15
CA ALA A 207 20.48 -1.22 3.94
C ALA A 207 19.94 -0.39 2.77
N GLY A 208 18.62 -0.41 2.53
CA GLY A 208 18.02 0.36 1.45
C GLY A 208 18.09 1.87 1.69
N TYR A 209 17.96 2.35 2.93
CA TYR A 209 18.17 3.75 3.26
C TYR A 209 19.62 4.18 3.01
N GLN A 210 20.59 3.40 3.49
CA GLN A 210 22.00 3.69 3.27
C GLN A 210 22.32 3.72 1.77
N GLY A 211 21.95 2.67 1.03
CA GLY A 211 22.14 2.59 -0.41
C GLY A 211 21.50 3.77 -1.14
N PHE A 212 20.31 4.21 -0.73
CA PHE A 212 19.63 5.36 -1.32
C PHE A 212 20.41 6.68 -1.10
N THR A 213 20.97 6.89 0.09
CA THR A 213 21.75 8.11 0.39
C THR A 213 23.12 8.19 -0.32
N GLU A 214 23.64 7.05 -0.78
CA GLU A 214 24.91 6.96 -1.50
C GLU A 214 24.77 7.24 -3.01
N ILE A 215 23.55 7.35 -3.53
CA ILE A 215 23.30 7.58 -4.95
C ILE A 215 23.61 9.03 -5.32
N LEU A 216 24.67 9.20 -6.12
CA LEU A 216 25.23 10.48 -6.55
C LEU A 216 24.25 11.45 -7.22
N LYS A 217 23.12 10.94 -7.76
CA LYS A 217 22.10 11.75 -8.45
C LYS A 217 21.08 12.45 -7.53
N MET A 218 21.12 12.18 -6.22
CA MET A 218 20.18 12.75 -5.23
C MET A 218 20.83 13.80 -4.31
N ARG A 219 22.06 14.26 -4.62
CA ARG A 219 22.73 15.38 -3.95
C ARG A 219 22.64 16.65 -4.77
#